data_AF-A0A7X5X7V7-F1
#
_entry.id   AF-A0A7X5X7V7-F1
#
_cell.length_a   1.000
_cell.length_b   1.000
_cell.length_c   1.000
_cell.angle_alpha   90.00
_cell.angle_beta   90.00
_cell.angle_gamma   90.00
#
_symmetry.space_group_name_H-M   'P 1'
#
loop_
_entity.id
_entity.type
_entity.pdbx_description
1 polymer ?
#
loop_
_entity_poly.entity_id
_entity_poly.type
_entity_poly.pdbx_seq_one_letter_code
_entity_poly.pdbx_strand_id
1 'polypeptide(L)'
;MAGESERSSAAEANLRALARSRLPGGYELEVVDVVARPGLAEELRVLATPTVVRLLPLPQVRVIGDLSDPLRVAFALGLPDEPQEVREKKEEADGDRHHKEAHGD
;
A
#
# COMPACT_ATOMS: atom_id res chain seq x y z
N MET A 1 -14.78 -5.48 3.70
CA MET A 1 -15.96 -5.12 2.87
C MET A 1 -17.21 -5.45 3.63
N ALA A 2 -18.32 -4.76 3.38
CA ALA A 2 -19.64 -5.16 3.88
C ALA A 2 -20.52 -5.40 2.65
N GLY A 3 -20.62 -6.66 2.19
CA GLY A 3 -21.26 -7.04 0.93
C GLY A 3 -20.65 -6.39 -0.33
N GLU A 4 -21.35 -6.51 -1.47
CA GLU A 4 -20.98 -5.97 -2.80
C GLU A 4 -21.31 -4.47 -2.95
N SER A 5 -20.85 -3.63 -2.01
CA SER A 5 -21.04 -2.19 -2.15
C SER A 5 -20.02 -1.58 -3.12
N GLU A 6 -20.48 -0.64 -3.98
CA GLU A 6 -19.62 0.09 -4.94
C GLU A 6 -18.39 0.71 -4.27
N ARG A 7 -18.55 1.23 -3.04
CA ARG A 7 -17.44 1.79 -2.25
C ARG A 7 -16.38 0.76 -1.87
N SER A 8 -16.76 -0.48 -1.60
CA SER A 8 -15.80 -1.54 -1.25
C SER A 8 -15.02 -1.99 -2.48
N SER A 9 -15.68 -2.10 -3.63
CA SER A 9 -15.03 -2.39 -4.91
C SER A 9 -14.03 -1.29 -5.32
N ALA A 10 -14.42 -0.02 -5.18
CA ALA A 10 -13.52 1.11 -5.43
C ALA A 10 -12.28 1.08 -4.51
N ALA A 11 -12.48 0.84 -3.21
CA ALA A 11 -11.38 0.71 -2.25
C ALA A 11 -10.42 -0.42 -2.64
N GLU A 12 -10.93 -1.60 -3.00
CA GLU A 12 -10.10 -2.73 -3.42
C GLU A 12 -9.30 -2.39 -4.69
N ALA A 13 -9.94 -1.82 -5.71
CA ALA A 13 -9.30 -1.46 -6.97
C ALA A 13 -8.16 -0.45 -6.74
N ASN A 14 -8.42 0.59 -5.93
CA ASN A 14 -7.43 1.61 -5.57
C ASN A 14 -6.26 1.03 -4.79
N LEU A 15 -6.53 0.16 -3.80
CA LEU A 15 -5.46 -0.51 -3.04
C LEU A 15 -4.58 -1.38 -3.94
N ARG A 16 -5.19 -2.18 -4.82
CA ARG A 16 -4.44 -3.03 -5.76
C ARG A 16 -3.58 -2.21 -6.72
N ALA A 17 -4.09 -1.08 -7.23
CA ALA A 17 -3.31 -0.18 -8.08
C ALA A 17 -2.11 0.42 -7.33
N LEU A 18 -2.35 0.89 -6.10
CA LEU A 18 -1.29 1.43 -5.24
C LEU A 18 -0.20 0.40 -4.94
N ALA A 19 -0.61 -0.81 -4.53
CA ALA A 19 0.30 -1.88 -4.16
C ALA A 19 1.15 -2.36 -5.35
N ARG A 20 0.56 -2.52 -6.54
CA ARG A 20 1.32 -2.87 -7.76
C ARG A 20 2.39 -1.85 -8.10
N SER A 21 2.10 -0.56 -7.92
CA SER A 21 3.03 0.52 -8.27
C SER A 21 4.19 0.67 -7.27
N ARG A 22 3.92 0.44 -5.97
CA ARG A 22 4.85 0.75 -4.88
C ARG A 22 5.49 -0.48 -4.22
N LEU A 23 4.87 -1.64 -4.37
CA LEU A 23 5.28 -2.92 -3.78
C LEU A 23 5.18 -4.09 -4.79
N PRO A 24 5.74 -4.01 -6.00
CA PRO A 24 5.64 -5.10 -6.97
C PRO A 24 6.21 -6.40 -6.39
N GLY A 25 5.34 -7.41 -6.24
CA GLY A 25 5.69 -8.71 -5.66
C GLY A 25 5.91 -8.73 -4.14
N GLY A 26 5.76 -7.59 -3.45
CA GLY A 26 6.07 -7.42 -2.03
C GLY A 26 4.86 -7.37 -1.10
N TYR A 27 3.69 -7.86 -1.52
CA TYR A 27 2.48 -7.85 -0.71
C TYR A 27 1.60 -9.08 -0.92
N GLU A 28 0.86 -9.41 0.13
CA GLU A 28 -0.29 -10.31 0.07
C GLU A 28 -1.55 -9.52 0.42
N LEU A 29 -2.64 -9.77 -0.29
CA LEU A 29 -3.91 -9.08 -0.09
C LEU A 29 -5.03 -10.08 0.14
N GLU A 30 -5.58 -10.09 1.34
CA GLU A 30 -6.81 -10.80 1.66
C GLU A 30 -7.99 -9.82 1.72
N VAL A 31 -9.06 -10.13 0.99
CA VAL A 31 -10.31 -9.36 1.01
C VAL A 31 -11.30 -10.09 1.92
N VAL A 32 -11.68 -9.44 3.01
CA VAL A 32 -12.61 -10.00 4.01
C VAL A 32 -13.96 -9.32 3.91
N ASP A 33 -15.03 -10.09 3.74
CA ASP A 33 -16.40 -9.61 3.98
C ASP A 33 -16.74 -9.75 5.46
N VAL A 34 -16.94 -8.61 6.13
CA VAL A 34 -17.22 -8.55 7.57
C VAL A 34 -18.62 -9.07 7.92
N VAL A 35 -19.53 -9.10 6.94
CA VAL A 35 -20.86 -9.71 7.11
C VAL A 35 -20.74 -11.23 7.13
N ALA A 36 -19.88 -11.79 6.27
CA ALA A 36 -19.64 -13.24 6.20
C ALA A 36 -18.69 -13.73 7.30
N ARG A 37 -17.73 -12.90 7.73
CA ARG A 37 -16.72 -13.22 8.77
C ARG A 37 -16.69 -12.17 9.89
N PRO A 38 -17.76 -12.03 10.70
CA PRO A 38 -17.84 -10.99 11.72
C PRO A 38 -16.78 -11.12 12.83
N GLY A 39 -16.37 -12.34 13.19
CA GLY A 39 -15.36 -12.56 14.23
C GLY A 39 -14.00 -11.94 13.91
N LEU A 40 -13.57 -11.99 12.64
CA LEU A 40 -12.33 -11.36 12.20
C LEU A 40 -12.41 -9.83 12.25
N ALA A 41 -13.59 -9.26 11.95
CA ALA A 41 -13.82 -7.84 12.08
C ALA A 41 -13.77 -7.39 13.54
N GLU A 42 -14.29 -8.20 14.47
CA GLU A 42 -14.23 -7.94 15.91
C GLU A 42 -12.78 -8.02 16.44
N GLU A 43 -12.05 -9.07 16.08
CA GLU A 43 -10.65 -9.27 16.45
C GLU A 43 -9.77 -8.07 16.02
N LEU A 44 -9.94 -7.62 14.78
CA LEU A 44 -9.22 -6.47 14.23
C LEU A 44 -9.81 -5.11 14.63
N ARG A 45 -10.92 -5.11 15.39
CA ARG A 45 -11.67 -3.92 15.82
C ARG A 45 -12.05 -3.02 14.64
N VAL A 46 -12.63 -3.60 13.60
CA VAL A 46 -13.12 -2.89 12.41
C VAL A 46 -14.52 -2.36 12.71
N LEU A 47 -14.61 -1.04 12.94
CA LEU A 47 -15.87 -0.36 13.28
C LEU A 47 -16.59 0.23 12.07
N ALA A 48 -15.89 0.35 10.93
CA ALA A 48 -16.42 0.94 9.71
C ALA A 48 -15.90 0.18 8.50
N THR A 49 -16.65 0.24 7.39
CA THR A 49 -16.22 -0.27 6.10
C THR A 49 -16.35 0.80 5.02
N PRO A 50 -15.44 0.84 4.03
CA PRO A 50 -14.26 -0.02 3.85
C PRO A 50 -13.11 0.35 4.81
N THR A 51 -12.43 -0.67 5.35
CA THR A 51 -11.21 -0.52 6.17
C THR A 51 -10.11 -1.42 5.61
N VAL A 52 -8.91 -0.88 5.48
CA VAL A 52 -7.68 -1.62 5.18
C VAL A 52 -6.83 -1.67 6.44
N VAL A 53 -6.32 -2.86 6.76
CA VAL A 53 -5.37 -3.06 7.84
C VAL A 53 -4.09 -3.63 7.23
N ARG A 54 -2.97 -2.94 7.41
CA ARG A 54 -1.65 -3.50 7.10
C ARG A 54 -1.14 -4.23 8.33
N LEU A 55 -1.06 -5.56 8.23
CA LEU A 55 -0.60 -6.41 9.33
C LEU A 55 0.91 -6.38 9.52
N LEU A 56 1.66 -6.29 8.42
CA LEU A 56 3.12 -6.29 8.40
C LEU A 56 3.67 -5.29 7.37
N PRO A 57 4.88 -4.74 7.62
CA PRO A 57 5.65 -4.86 8.85
C PRO A 57 4.97 -4.15 10.04
N LEU A 58 5.35 -4.51 11.27
CA LEU A 58 4.85 -3.83 12.46
C LEU A 58 5.40 -2.38 12.56
N PRO A 59 4.68 -1.45 13.20
CA PRO A 59 3.36 -1.62 13.80
C PRO A 59 2.24 -1.75 12.76
N GLN A 60 1.13 -2.37 13.18
CA GLN A 60 -0.08 -2.43 12.36
C GLN A 60 -0.67 -1.03 12.18
N VAL A 61 -1.07 -0.72 10.95
CA VAL A 61 -1.71 0.54 10.59
C VAL A 61 -3.02 0.29 9.88
N ARG A 62 -3.97 1.22 10.00
CA ARG A 62 -5.31 1.10 9.42
C ARG A 62 -5.72 2.37 8.70
N VAL A 63 -6.45 2.21 7.61
CA VAL A 63 -7.04 3.31 6.83
C VAL A 63 -8.50 2.98 6.56
N ILE A 64 -9.37 3.98 6.71
CA ILE A 64 -10.81 3.87 6.47
C ILE A 64 -11.16 4.75 5.27
N GLY A 65 -11.96 4.23 4.33
CA GLY A 65 -12.44 4.98 3.16
C GLY A 65 -12.21 4.26 1.83
N ASP A 66 -12.39 4.99 0.73
CA ASP A 66 -12.30 4.48 -0.65
C ASP A 66 -10.89 4.44 -1.23
N LEU A 67 -9.89 4.93 -0.48
CA LEU A 67 -8.47 4.93 -0.85
C LEU A 67 -8.16 5.66 -2.17
N SER A 68 -8.98 6.64 -2.55
CA SER A 68 -8.85 7.38 -3.82
C SER A 68 -7.63 8.32 -3.90
N ASP A 69 -7.03 8.70 -2.77
CA ASP A 69 -5.81 9.51 -2.71
C ASP A 69 -4.58 8.62 -2.48
N PRO A 70 -3.80 8.28 -3.53
CA PRO A 70 -2.70 7.32 -3.42
C PRO A 70 -1.56 7.83 -2.52
N LEU A 71 -1.31 9.14 -2.46
CA LEU A 71 -0.23 9.70 -1.64
C LEU A 71 -0.60 9.64 -0.16
N ARG A 72 -1.82 10.09 0.18
CA ARG A 72 -2.31 10.02 1.57
C ARG A 72 -2.40 8.57 2.05
N VAL A 73 -2.86 7.66 1.19
CA VAL A 73 -2.98 6.23 1.55
C VAL A 73 -1.60 5.60 1.73
N ALA A 74 -0.64 5.88 0.84
CA ALA A 74 0.73 5.37 0.98
C ALA A 74 1.37 5.84 2.28
N PHE A 75 1.27 7.13 2.59
CA PHE A 75 1.77 7.69 3.85
C PHE A 75 1.14 7.00 5.07
N ALA A 76 -0.19 6.88 5.09
CA ALA A 76 -0.90 6.27 6.21
C ALA A 76 -0.62 4.77 6.38
N LEU A 77 -0.34 4.06 5.27
CA LEU A 77 0.05 2.65 5.27
C LEU A 77 1.57 2.45 5.43
N GLY A 78 2.36 3.52 5.55
CA GLY A 78 3.82 3.45 5.63
C GLY A 78 4.46 2.79 4.41
N LEU A 79 3.96 3.11 3.22
CA LEU A 79 4.49 2.64 1.93
C LEU A 79 5.45 3.69 1.34
N PRO A 80 6.34 3.31 0.40
CA PRO A 80 7.20 4.26 -0.29
C PRO A 80 6.39 5.38 -0.96
N ASP A 81 6.86 6.62 -0.89
CA ASP A 81 6.16 7.80 -1.43
C ASP A 81 6.12 7.84 -2.96
N GLU A 82 7.07 7.16 -3.60
CA GLU A 82 7.23 7.08 -5.05
C GLU A 82 7.06 5.63 -5.56
N PRO A 83 6.61 5.44 -6.81
CA PRO A 83 6.63 4.14 -7.48
C PRO A 83 8.03 3.52 -7.52
N GLN A 84 8.10 2.20 -7.55
CA GLN A 84 9.39 1.48 -7.60
C GLN A 84 10.23 1.88 -8.82
N GLU A 85 9.62 2.02 -10.00
CA GLU A 85 10.33 2.42 -11.23
C GLU A 85 11.08 3.76 -11.12
N VAL A 86 10.54 4.71 -10.32
CA VAL A 86 11.18 6.02 -10.09
C VAL A 86 12.37 5.88 -9.16
N ARG A 87 12.24 5.01 -8.14
CA ARG A 87 13.29 4.74 -7.16
C ARG A 87 14.49 4.04 -7.81
N GLU A 88 14.25 3.05 -8.66
CA GLU A 88 15.29 2.32 -9.42
C GLU A 88 16.08 3.27 -10.33
N LYS A 89 15.40 4.18 -11.05
CA LYS A 89 16.08 5.18 -11.90
C LYS A 89 16.96 6.16 -11.11
N LYS A 90 16.55 6.53 -9.89
CA LYS A 90 17.35 7.42 -9.03
C LYS A 90 18.61 6.70 -8.52
N GLU A 91 18.50 5.42 -8.17
CA GLU A 91 19.63 4.60 -7.74
C GLU A 91 20.65 4.43 -8.88
N GLU A 92 20.20 4.18 -10.11
CA GLU A 92 21.07 4.08 -11.28
C GLU A 92 21.78 5.41 -11.62
N ALA A 93 21.05 6.53 -11.53
CA ALA A 93 21.62 7.86 -11.76
C ALA A 93 22.60 8.30 -10.65
N ASP A 94 22.43 7.83 -9.41
CA ASP A 94 23.34 8.12 -8.30
C ASP A 94 24.61 7.26 -8.34
N GLY A 95 24.48 5.99 -8.76
CA GLY A 95 25.60 5.08 -8.95
C GLY A 95 26.60 5.51 -10.03
N ASP A 96 26.13 6.09 -11.15
CA ASP A 96 27.01 6.59 -12.23
C ASP A 96 27.84 7.82 -11.81
N ARG A 97 27.40 8.58 -10.79
CA ARG A 97 28.13 9.74 -10.28
C ARG A 97 29.37 9.35 -9.47
N HIS A 98 29.32 8.26 -8.71
CA HIS A 98 30.47 7.81 -7.90
C HIS A 98 31.61 7.21 -8.74
N HIS A 99 31.36 6.75 -9.97
CA HIS A 99 32.39 6.10 -10.80
C HIS A 99 33.24 7.09 -11.63
N LYS A 100 32.86 8.37 -11.71
CA LYS A 100 33.57 9.39 -12.52
C LYS A 100 34.62 10.22 -11.76
N GLU A 101 34.72 10.09 -10.44
CA GLU A 101 35.66 10.88 -9.63
C GLU A 101 37.03 10.21 -9.39
N ALA A 102 37.22 8.97 -9.86
CA ALA A 102 38.44 8.19 -9.58
C ALA A 102 39.53 8.21 -10.67
N HIS A 103 39.33 8.93 -11.78
CA HIS A 103 40.33 9.06 -12.85
C HIS A 103 40.50 10.52 -13.27
N GLY A 104 41.28 11.25 -12.47
CA GLY A 104 41.78 12.58 -12.78
C GLY A 104 43.08 12.83 -12.03
N ASP A 105 44.17 12.28 -12.56
CA ASP A 105 45.57 12.64 -12.27
C ASP A 105 46.27 12.86 -13.62
#